data_AF-A0A9W7WRW3-F1
#
_entry.id   AF-A0A9W7WRW3-F1
#
_cell.length_a   1.000
_cell.length_b   1.000
_cell.length_c   1.000
_cell.angle_alpha   90.00
_cell.angle_beta   90.00
_cell.angle_gamma   90.00
#
_symmetry.space_group_name_H-M   'P 1'
#
loop_
_entity.id
_entity.type
_entity.pdbx_description
1 polymer ?
#
loop_
_entity_poly.entity_id
_entity_poly.type
_entity_poly.pdbx_seq_one_letter_code
_entity_poly.pdbx_strand_id
1 'polypeptide(L)'
;RNSETYFSLYVRLVSGEFDDQLQWPCPWRQVTFQVLDQNPHMQRRMSYERSVTTDPGLFTGKKFFWDNPRHNGTKTKIGNETVFVTDGYGYEYFMYKSELTKREFINGEEIIFLFSMQDTSGLLQNNSVSCPNVRVKRIRNESASSGRTPPSFLILLSATTAPLRASLFLCHIYVGTRSGMPARSVLRMRIMT
;
A
#
# COMPACT_ATOMS: atom_id res chain seq x y z
N ARG A 1 25.37 7.50 -22.17
CA ARG A 1 24.15 6.68 -21.95
C ARG A 1 23.50 7.22 -20.69
N ASN A 2 22.36 7.92 -20.78
CA ASN A 2 21.71 8.49 -19.58
C ASN A 2 21.30 7.34 -18.65
N SER A 3 21.90 7.27 -17.47
CA SER A 3 21.49 6.35 -16.42
C SER A 3 20.21 6.91 -15.79
N GLU A 4 19.07 6.32 -16.12
CA GLU A 4 17.83 6.65 -15.44
C GLU A 4 17.93 6.20 -13.97
N THR A 5 17.72 7.16 -13.07
CA THR A 5 17.63 6.94 -11.63
C THR A 5 16.18 6.65 -11.30
N TYR A 6 15.94 5.65 -10.47
CA TYR A 6 14.61 5.27 -10.00
C TYR A 6 14.70 4.91 -8.53
N PHE A 7 13.56 4.85 -7.86
CA PHE A 7 13.49 4.18 -6.58
C PHE A 7 12.50 3.03 -6.64
N SER A 8 12.75 2.05 -5.77
CA SER A 8 12.03 0.80 -5.63
C SER A 8 11.40 0.76 -4.24
N LEU A 9 10.20 0.20 -4.16
CA LEU A 9 9.49 -0.01 -2.90
C LEU A 9 9.16 -1.48 -2.74
N TYR A 10 9.55 -2.05 -1.61
CA TYR A 10 9.27 -3.45 -1.28
C TYR A 10 8.71 -3.58 0.13
N VAL A 11 7.71 -4.44 0.29
CA VAL A 11 7.25 -4.95 1.57
C VAL A 11 8.03 -6.21 1.93
N ARG A 12 8.41 -6.31 3.20
CA ARG A 12 8.94 -7.53 3.83
C ARG A 12 8.17 -7.80 5.11
N LEU A 13 7.96 -9.07 5.42
CA LEU A 13 7.45 -9.47 6.73
C LEU A 13 8.62 -9.59 7.70
N VAL A 14 8.43 -9.14 8.94
CA VAL A 14 9.43 -9.21 10.01
C VAL A 14 8.84 -9.97 11.17
N SER A 15 9.64 -10.85 11.75
CA SER A 15 9.21 -11.61 12.92
C SER A 15 8.84 -10.67 14.08
N GLY A 16 7.62 -10.79 14.58
CA GLY A 16 7.08 -10.06 15.72
C GLY A 16 6.90 -10.95 16.95
N GLU A 17 6.48 -10.36 18.06
CA GLU A 17 6.21 -11.09 19.31
C GLU A 17 4.97 -12.00 19.18
N PHE A 18 3.95 -11.54 18.44
CA PHE A 18 2.66 -12.22 18.33
C PHE A 18 2.53 -13.15 17.14
N ASP A 19 3.63 -13.46 16.42
CA ASP A 19 3.59 -14.28 15.19
C ASP A 19 2.89 -15.63 15.40
N ASP A 20 3.01 -16.24 16.59
CA ASP A 20 2.41 -17.54 16.92
C ASP A 20 0.87 -17.48 17.07
N GLN A 21 0.30 -16.27 17.17
CA GLN A 21 -1.14 -16.02 17.27
C GLN A 21 -1.77 -15.55 15.95
N LEU A 22 -0.95 -15.39 14.91
CA LEU A 22 -1.35 -14.89 13.60
C LEU A 22 -1.56 -16.04 12.61
N GLN A 23 -2.38 -15.78 11.59
CA GLN A 23 -2.59 -16.71 10.50
C GLN A 23 -1.43 -16.64 9.50
N TRP A 24 -0.93 -17.82 9.11
CA TRP A 24 0.15 -17.98 8.14
C TRP A 24 -0.23 -19.03 7.07
N PRO A 25 0.16 -18.85 5.79
CA PRO A 25 0.75 -17.63 5.21
C PRO A 25 -0.17 -16.41 5.33
N CYS A 26 0.41 -15.21 5.41
CA CYS A 26 -0.30 -13.95 5.68
C CYS A 26 -1.43 -13.70 4.65
N PRO A 27 -2.71 -13.75 5.05
CA PRO A 27 -3.82 -13.71 4.10
C PRO A 27 -4.29 -12.28 3.82
N TRP A 28 -4.30 -11.90 2.54
CA TRP A 28 -5.07 -10.78 1.98
C TRP A 28 -4.88 -9.42 2.65
N ARG A 29 -3.67 -9.16 3.14
CA ARG A 29 -3.27 -7.85 3.63
C ARG A 29 -2.81 -7.02 2.43
N GLN A 30 -3.55 -5.94 2.16
CA GLN A 30 -3.15 -4.99 1.14
C GLN A 30 -2.28 -3.91 1.77
N VAL A 31 -1.06 -3.76 1.27
CA VAL A 31 -0.15 -2.66 1.61
C VAL A 31 -0.13 -1.69 0.45
N THR A 32 -0.44 -0.44 0.73
CA THR A 32 -0.49 0.64 -0.24
C THR A 32 0.68 1.59 -0.01
N PHE A 33 1.44 1.84 -1.06
CA PHE A 33 2.51 2.82 -1.12
C PHE A 33 2.03 4.06 -1.85
N GLN A 34 2.21 5.23 -1.25
CA GLN A 34 1.86 6.50 -1.89
C GLN A 34 3.02 7.49 -1.77
N VAL A 35 3.35 8.16 -2.87
CA VAL A 35 4.19 9.35 -2.89
C VAL A 35 3.26 10.54 -2.94
N LEU A 36 3.29 11.38 -1.90
CA LEU A 36 2.40 12.52 -1.78
C LEU A 36 2.81 13.60 -2.78
N ASP A 37 1.87 14.00 -3.63
CA ASP A 37 1.96 15.29 -4.31
C ASP A 37 1.66 16.39 -3.30
N GLN A 38 2.66 17.20 -3.00
CA GLN A 38 2.65 18.18 -1.91
C GLN A 38 1.93 19.48 -2.27
N ASN A 39 1.11 19.50 -3.34
CA ASN A 39 0.33 20.67 -3.72
C ASN A 39 -0.44 21.27 -2.52
N PRO A 40 -0.31 22.57 -2.23
CA PRO A 40 -0.97 23.19 -1.09
C PRO A 40 -2.49 23.09 -1.19
N HIS A 41 -3.04 23.04 -2.41
CA HIS A 41 -4.47 22.81 -2.63
C HIS A 41 -4.76 21.32 -2.76
N MET A 42 -5.39 20.73 -1.73
CA MET A 42 -5.69 19.29 -1.69
C MET A 42 -6.42 18.77 -2.93
N GLN A 43 -7.36 19.54 -3.49
CA GLN A 43 -8.12 19.17 -4.70
C GLN A 43 -7.26 19.05 -5.97
N ARG A 44 -6.03 19.60 -5.95
CA ARG A 44 -5.10 19.57 -7.09
C ARG A 44 -4.01 18.50 -6.94
N ARG A 45 -3.92 17.85 -5.78
CA ARG A 45 -2.95 16.79 -5.53
C ARG A 45 -3.25 15.59 -6.42
N MET A 46 -2.24 15.15 -7.17
CA MET A 46 -2.27 13.90 -7.92
C MET A 46 -1.12 13.03 -7.41
N SER A 47 -1.30 12.54 -6.18
CA SER A 47 -0.36 11.60 -5.57
C SER A 47 -0.25 10.33 -6.41
N TYR A 48 0.91 9.71 -6.39
CA TYR A 48 1.12 8.44 -7.08
C TYR A 48 1.06 7.29 -6.08
N GLU A 49 0.21 6.30 -6.36
CA GLU A 49 -0.06 5.19 -5.47
C GLU A 49 0.07 3.85 -6.20
N ARG A 50 0.63 2.84 -5.51
CA ARG A 50 0.49 1.43 -5.89
C ARG A 50 0.36 0.55 -4.67
N SER A 51 -0.29 -0.60 -4.84
CA SER A 51 -0.55 -1.53 -3.73
C SER A 51 -0.13 -2.96 -4.07
N VAL A 52 0.35 -3.66 -3.05
CA VAL A 52 0.57 -5.11 -3.09
C VAL A 52 -0.39 -5.78 -2.12
N THR A 53 -0.93 -6.93 -2.49
CA THR A 53 -1.76 -7.73 -1.59
C THR A 53 -1.06 -9.05 -1.31
N THR A 54 -1.00 -9.45 -0.05
CA THR A 54 -0.43 -10.74 0.33
C THR A 54 -1.35 -11.87 -0.14
N ASP A 55 -0.87 -12.67 -1.09
CA ASP A 55 -1.57 -13.86 -1.58
C ASP A 55 -1.06 -15.09 -0.81
N PRO A 56 -1.89 -15.71 0.06
CA PRO A 56 -1.47 -16.88 0.82
C PRO A 56 -1.13 -18.09 -0.08
N GLY A 57 -1.59 -18.12 -1.33
CA GLY A 57 -1.26 -19.15 -2.32
C GLY A 57 0.05 -18.92 -3.08
N LEU A 58 0.70 -17.76 -2.92
CA LEU A 58 1.93 -17.44 -3.65
C LEU A 58 3.08 -18.35 -3.21
N PHE A 59 3.44 -19.31 -4.06
CA PHE A 59 4.48 -20.30 -3.80
C PHE A 59 5.70 -20.10 -4.71
N THR A 60 6.90 -20.11 -4.13
CA THR A 60 8.17 -19.88 -4.86
C THR A 60 8.87 -21.17 -5.31
N GLY A 61 8.17 -22.31 -5.28
CA GLY A 61 8.73 -23.63 -5.58
C GLY A 61 9.33 -24.34 -4.35
N LYS A 62 9.67 -23.60 -3.29
CA LYS A 62 10.20 -24.16 -2.03
C LYS A 62 9.36 -23.82 -0.79
N LYS A 63 8.85 -22.59 -0.75
CA LYS A 63 8.18 -22.00 0.42
C LYS A 63 7.09 -21.04 -0.04
N PHE A 64 6.03 -20.91 0.76
CA PHE A 64 5.03 -19.86 0.57
C PHE A 64 5.70 -18.50 0.80
N PHE A 65 5.53 -17.58 -0.13
CA PHE A 65 6.23 -16.29 -0.11
C PHE A 65 5.89 -15.49 1.15
N TRP A 66 4.63 -15.51 1.56
CA TRP A 66 4.10 -14.75 2.70
C TRP A 66 3.98 -15.58 3.99
N ASP A 67 4.77 -16.65 4.12
CA ASP A 67 4.82 -17.47 5.33
C ASP A 67 5.49 -16.74 6.52
N ASN A 68 5.38 -17.32 7.72
CA ASN A 68 5.97 -16.81 8.94
C ASN A 68 7.47 -16.49 8.74
N PRO A 69 7.93 -15.26 9.06
CA PRO A 69 9.32 -14.87 8.88
C PRO A 69 10.31 -15.79 9.62
N ARG A 70 9.92 -16.44 10.72
CA ARG A 70 10.79 -17.38 11.44
C ARG A 70 11.03 -18.68 10.66
N HIS A 71 10.17 -19.04 9.71
CA HIS A 71 10.31 -20.22 8.85
C HIS A 71 10.93 -19.88 7.49
N ASN A 72 10.52 -18.75 6.91
CA ASN A 72 10.81 -18.38 5.52
C ASN A 72 11.80 -17.20 5.40
N GLY A 73 12.07 -16.49 6.50
CA GLY A 73 12.95 -15.32 6.54
C GLY A 73 14.41 -15.63 6.89
N THR A 74 15.25 -14.62 6.74
CA THR A 74 16.68 -14.65 7.10
C THR A 74 16.91 -13.80 8.34
N LYS A 75 17.74 -14.32 9.25
CA LYS A 75 18.15 -13.60 10.47
C LYS A 75 18.94 -12.34 10.08
N THR A 76 18.39 -11.18 10.41
CA THR A 76 18.89 -9.85 10.02
C THR A 76 18.99 -8.97 11.26
N LYS A 77 20.11 -8.25 11.40
CA LYS A 77 20.28 -7.24 12.44
C LYS A 77 19.67 -5.91 11.98
N ILE A 78 18.67 -5.41 12.70
CA ILE A 78 18.03 -4.12 12.45
C ILE A 78 18.21 -3.26 13.71
N GLY A 79 19.10 -2.28 13.65
CA GLY A 79 19.54 -1.53 14.83
C GLY A 79 20.22 -2.45 15.83
N ASN A 80 19.71 -2.49 17.06
CA ASN A 80 20.22 -3.34 18.13
C ASN A 80 19.49 -4.69 18.22
N GLU A 81 18.42 -4.89 17.46
CA GLU A 81 17.62 -6.11 17.49
C GLU A 81 18.05 -7.07 16.38
N THR A 82 17.93 -8.37 16.64
CA THR A 82 18.08 -9.40 15.61
C THR A 82 16.74 -10.07 15.38
N VAL A 83 16.23 -9.97 14.16
CA VAL A 83 14.88 -10.42 13.77
C VAL A 83 14.96 -11.24 12.48
N PHE A 84 13.96 -12.05 12.19
CA PHE A 84 13.86 -12.71 10.89
C PHE A 84 13.11 -11.82 9.91
N VAL A 85 13.60 -11.71 8.68
CA VAL A 85 13.03 -10.86 7.63
C VAL A 85 12.88 -11.66 6.35
N THR A 86 11.70 -11.63 5.73
CA THR A 86 11.45 -12.33 4.46
C THR A 86 12.14 -11.64 3.27
N ASP A 87 12.11 -12.32 2.13
CA ASP A 87 12.38 -11.67 0.84
C ASP A 87 11.36 -10.55 0.58
N GLY A 88 11.75 -9.58 -0.26
CA GLY A 88 10.93 -8.39 -0.55
C GLY A 88 9.99 -8.61 -1.73
N TYR A 89 8.74 -8.21 -1.57
CA TYR A 89 7.76 -8.14 -2.65
C TYR A 89 7.35 -6.69 -2.91
N GLY A 90 7.31 -6.29 -4.17
CA GLY A 90 6.99 -4.93 -4.53
C GLY A 90 7.49 -4.59 -5.91
N TYR A 91 7.92 -3.34 -6.05
CA TYR A 91 8.19 -2.76 -7.35
C TYR A 91 9.62 -2.27 -7.45
N GLU A 92 10.37 -2.87 -8.37
CA GLU A 92 11.72 -2.44 -8.72
C GLU A 92 11.71 -1.03 -9.31
N TYR A 93 10.85 -0.78 -10.30
CA TYR A 93 10.67 0.53 -10.92
C TYR A 93 9.43 1.18 -10.30
N PHE A 94 9.52 1.64 -9.04
CA PHE A 94 8.40 2.35 -8.41
C PHE A 94 8.10 3.66 -9.10
N MET A 95 9.10 4.52 -9.19
CA MET A 95 9.00 5.79 -9.89
C MET A 95 10.40 6.22 -10.32
N TYR A 96 10.48 6.82 -11.51
CA TYR A 96 11.72 7.39 -12.02
C TYR A 96 11.93 8.79 -11.47
N LYS A 97 13.19 9.20 -11.35
CA LYS A 97 13.56 10.57 -10.96
C LYS A 97 12.93 11.64 -11.86
N SER A 98 12.77 11.34 -13.15
CA SER A 98 12.11 12.24 -14.12
C SER A 98 10.62 12.44 -13.84
N GLU A 99 9.95 11.51 -13.17
CA GLU A 99 8.56 11.66 -12.76
C GLU A 99 8.42 12.58 -11.54
N LEU A 100 9.41 12.54 -10.64
CA LEU A 100 9.41 13.38 -9.43
C LEU A 100 9.41 14.88 -9.76
N THR A 101 9.94 15.28 -10.91
CA THR A 101 9.99 16.69 -11.34
C THR A 101 8.73 17.15 -12.06
N LYS A 102 7.76 16.27 -12.36
CA LYS A 102 6.55 16.64 -13.12
C LYS A 102 5.48 17.32 -12.25
N ARG A 103 5.57 17.18 -10.93
CA ARG A 103 4.64 17.73 -9.94
C ARG A 103 5.41 18.09 -8.66
N GLU A 104 4.68 18.53 -7.64
CA GLU A 104 5.25 18.90 -6.34
C GLU A 104 5.47 17.66 -5.46
N PHE A 105 6.05 16.58 -6.01
CA PHE A 105 6.42 15.40 -5.21
C PHE A 105 7.62 15.69 -4.30
N ILE A 106 8.53 16.53 -4.77
CA ILE A 106 9.64 17.07 -3.98
C ILE A 106 9.33 18.55 -3.74
N ASN A 107 9.25 18.95 -2.48
CA ASN A 107 9.12 20.34 -2.08
C ASN A 107 10.34 20.71 -1.21
N GLY A 108 11.15 21.65 -1.68
CA GLY A 108 12.49 21.88 -1.15
C GLY A 108 13.39 20.65 -1.35
N GLU A 109 13.75 19.98 -0.26
CA GLU A 109 14.55 18.74 -0.23
C GLU A 109 13.80 17.55 0.38
N GLU A 110 12.48 17.68 0.56
CA GLU A 110 11.65 16.66 1.19
C GLU A 110 10.76 15.93 0.18
N ILE A 111 10.71 14.60 0.34
CA ILE A 111 9.74 13.72 -0.32
C ILE A 111 8.96 12.97 0.76
N ILE A 112 7.63 12.95 0.62
CA ILE A 112 6.75 12.33 1.61
C ILE A 112 6.20 11.03 1.05
N PHE A 113 6.52 9.94 1.75
CA PHE A 113 5.94 8.63 1.51
C PHE A 113 4.87 8.34 2.55
N LEU A 114 3.68 7.97 2.08
CA LEU A 114 2.59 7.47 2.91
C LEU A 114 2.46 5.97 2.67
N PHE A 115 2.19 5.25 3.74
CA PHE A 115 2.02 3.82 3.72
C PHE A 115 0.77 3.46 4.50
N SER A 116 -0.06 2.58 3.97
CA SER A 116 -1.22 2.07 4.68
C SER A 116 -1.33 0.55 4.50
N MET A 117 -1.96 -0.10 5.46
CA MET A 117 -2.25 -1.53 5.39
C MET A 117 -3.69 -1.78 5.80
N GLN A 118 -4.39 -2.61 5.04
CA GLN A 118 -5.78 -2.97 5.29
C GLN A 118 -6.00 -4.48 5.11
N ASP A 119 -6.97 -5.02 5.86
CA ASP A 119 -7.49 -6.35 5.60
C ASP A 119 -8.48 -6.28 4.43
N THR A 120 -8.20 -7.00 3.35
CA THR A 120 -9.06 -7.03 2.16
C THR A 120 -9.74 -8.38 1.96
N SER A 121 -9.64 -9.30 2.93
CA SER A 121 -10.29 -10.62 2.86
C SER A 121 -11.80 -10.55 2.64
N GLY A 122 -12.46 -9.49 3.15
CA GLY A 122 -13.89 -9.26 2.92
C GLY A 122 -14.27 -9.09 1.45
N LEU A 123 -13.34 -8.67 0.59
CA LEU A 123 -13.57 -8.53 -0.86
C LEU A 123 -13.61 -9.87 -1.61
N LEU A 124 -13.18 -10.97 -0.96
CA LEU A 124 -13.27 -12.32 -1.54
C LEU A 124 -14.69 -12.87 -1.51
N GLN A 125 -15.60 -12.26 -0.74
CA GLN A 125 -16.99 -12.65 -0.74
C GLN A 125 -17.57 -12.33 -2.12
N ASN A 126 -17.98 -13.36 -2.84
CA ASN A 126 -18.59 -13.28 -4.16
C ASN A 126 -20.05 -12.79 -4.02
N ASN A 127 -20.22 -11.61 -3.42
CA ASN A 127 -21.48 -10.90 -3.43
C ASN A 127 -21.58 -10.26 -4.81
N SER A 128 -21.95 -11.06 -5.81
CA SER A 128 -22.39 -10.50 -7.08
C SER A 128 -23.61 -9.63 -6.77
N VAL A 129 -23.36 -8.34 -6.61
CA VAL A 129 -24.44 -7.37 -6.60
C VAL A 129 -25.03 -7.45 -8.00
N SER A 130 -26.27 -7.92 -8.09
CA SER A 130 -27.07 -7.81 -9.30
C SER A 130 -26.88 -6.39 -9.85
N CYS A 131 -26.48 -6.26 -11.12
CA CYS A 131 -26.38 -4.96 -11.76
C CYS A 131 -27.66 -4.19 -11.45
N PRO A 132 -27.59 -3.00 -10.83
CA PRO A 132 -28.79 -2.25 -10.52
C PRO A 132 -29.55 -2.07 -11.82
N ASN A 133 -30.83 -2.44 -11.83
CA ASN A 133 -31.69 -2.22 -12.97
C ASN A 133 -31.91 -0.70 -13.09
N VAL A 134 -30.97 -0.04 -13.77
CA VAL A 134 -31.05 1.39 -14.04
C VAL A 134 -32.15 1.56 -15.06
N ARG A 135 -33.35 1.85 -14.57
CA ARG A 135 -34.44 2.30 -15.42
C ARG A 135 -34.00 3.64 -16.01
N VAL A 136 -33.51 3.62 -17.26
CA VAL A 136 -33.08 4.81 -17.99
C VAL A 136 -34.27 5.77 -18.03
N LYS A 137 -34.28 6.76 -17.15
CA LYS A 137 -35.17 7.91 -17.30
C LYS A 137 -34.66 8.66 -18.52
N ARG A 138 -35.42 8.58 -19.60
CA ARG A 138 -35.20 9.40 -20.80
C ARG A 138 -35.32 10.87 -20.35
N ILE A 139 -34.19 11.53 -20.17
CA ILE A 139 -34.16 12.95 -19.80
C ILE A 139 -34.71 13.70 -21.02
N ARG A 140 -35.94 14.21 -20.92
CA ARG A 140 -36.38 15.29 -21.81
C ARG A 140 -35.70 16.55 -21.27
N ASN A 141 -35.02 17.27 -22.15
CA ASN A 141 -34.52 18.61 -21.87
C ASN A 141 -35.73 19.51 -21.62
N GLU A 142 -36.12 19.65 -20.36
CA GLU A 142 -36.94 20.76 -19.92
C GLU A 142 -36.03 21.78 -19.25
N SER A 143 -36.11 23.00 -19.77
CA SER A 143 -35.34 24.16 -19.36
C SER A 143 -35.48 24.42 -17.86
N ALA A 144 -34.34 24.82 -17.28
CA ALA A 144 -34.16 25.05 -15.86
C ALA A 144 -35.21 25.97 -15.24
N SER A 145 -35.76 25.56 -14.09
CA SER A 145 -36.12 26.54 -13.06
C SER A 145 -35.90 25.97 -11.65
N SER A 146 -35.17 26.77 -10.88
CA SER A 146 -35.26 27.02 -9.44
C SER A 146 -35.49 25.85 -8.46
N GLY A 147 -34.44 25.58 -7.68
CA GLY A 147 -34.53 25.52 -6.21
C GLY A 147 -35.02 24.21 -5.60
N ARG A 148 -34.07 23.39 -5.13
CA ARG A 148 -34.13 22.62 -3.87
C ARG A 148 -32.79 21.96 -3.58
N THR A 149 -32.29 22.14 -2.37
CA THR A 149 -31.09 21.50 -1.82
C THR A 149 -31.28 19.98 -1.70
N PRO A 150 -30.26 19.15 -2.01
CA PRO A 150 -30.32 17.72 -1.75
C PRO A 150 -30.05 17.43 -0.25
N PRO A 151 -30.66 16.40 0.34
CA PRO A 151 -30.41 16.05 1.73
C PRO A 151 -29.01 15.43 1.87
N SER A 152 -28.32 15.84 2.93
CA SER A 152 -27.05 15.27 3.36
C SER A 152 -27.25 13.81 3.78
N PHE A 153 -26.65 12.87 3.05
CA PHE A 153 -26.55 11.47 3.49
C PHE A 153 -25.33 11.35 4.42
N LEU A 154 -25.59 11.20 5.72
CA LEU A 154 -24.60 10.80 6.71
C LEU A 154 -24.37 9.28 6.57
N ILE A 155 -23.20 8.88 6.10
CA ILE A 155 -22.75 7.48 6.19
C ILE A 155 -22.06 7.33 7.54
N LEU A 156 -22.73 6.67 8.49
CA LEU A 156 -22.13 6.21 9.73
C LEU A 156 -21.22 5.01 9.41
N LEU A 157 -19.91 5.23 9.42
CA LEU A 157 -18.92 4.15 9.50
C LEU A 157 -18.77 3.78 10.97
N SER A 158 -19.42 2.70 11.40
CA SER A 158 -19.10 2.05 12.66
C SER A 158 -17.74 1.35 12.51
N ALA A 159 -16.71 1.89 13.15
CA ALA A 159 -15.46 1.15 13.35
C ALA A 159 -15.69 0.12 14.45
N THR A 160 -15.78 -1.17 14.09
CA THR A 160 -15.65 -2.25 15.07
C THR A 160 -14.20 -2.33 15.49
N THR A 161 -13.94 -2.06 16.77
CA THR A 161 -12.62 -2.25 17.39
C THR A 161 -12.30 -3.74 17.43
N ALA A 162 -11.62 -4.24 16.40
CA ALA A 162 -10.92 -5.51 16.49
C ALA A 162 -9.69 -5.32 17.40
N PRO A 163 -9.38 -6.29 18.27
CA PRO A 163 -8.23 -6.19 19.17
C PRO A 163 -6.94 -6.11 18.36
N LEU A 164 -6.08 -5.14 18.69
CA LEU A 164 -4.84 -4.87 18.00
C LEU A 164 -3.92 -6.11 18.08
N ARG A 165 -3.75 -6.85 16.98
CA ARG A 165 -2.84 -8.01 16.88
C ARG A 165 -1.82 -7.72 15.79
N ALA A 166 -0.72 -7.07 16.18
CA ALA A 166 0.26 -6.56 15.24
C ALA A 166 1.18 -7.66 14.71
N SER A 167 1.20 -7.82 13.38
CA SER A 167 2.33 -8.36 12.63
C SER A 167 3.16 -7.19 12.13
N LEU A 168 4.49 -7.23 12.27
CA LEU A 168 5.33 -6.10 11.85
C LEU A 168 5.66 -6.19 10.35
N PHE A 169 5.16 -5.27 9.55
CA PHE A 169 5.55 -5.11 8.14
C PHE A 169 6.68 -4.09 8.02
N LEU A 170 7.80 -4.48 7.40
CA LEU A 170 8.90 -3.58 7.09
C LEU A 170 8.82 -3.15 5.63
N CYS A 171 8.76 -1.85 5.39
CA CYS A 171 8.89 -1.29 4.05
C CYS A 171 10.34 -0.85 3.81
N HIS A 172 10.95 -1.32 2.73
CA HIS A 172 12.25 -0.83 2.30
C HIS A 172 12.12 0.05 1.06
N ILE A 173 12.85 1.17 1.10
CA ILE A 173 13.01 2.09 -0.04
C ILE A 173 14.44 1.92 -0.55
N TYR A 174 14.57 1.51 -1.81
CA TYR A 174 15.87 1.41 -2.47
C TYR A 174 15.94 2.48 -3.54
N VAL A 175 17.05 3.22 -3.64
CA VAL A 175 17.29 4.17 -4.73
C VAL A 175 18.34 3.57 -5.64
N GLY A 176 17.96 3.23 -6.88
CA GLY A 176 18.81 2.56 -7.86
C GLY A 176 19.12 3.42 -9.08
N THR A 177 20.19 3.05 -9.78
CA THR A 177 20.43 3.50 -11.16
C THR A 177 20.56 2.26 -12.04
N ARG A 178 20.10 2.33 -13.29
CA ARG A 178 20.13 1.19 -14.24
C ARG A 178 21.54 0.58 -14.48
N SER A 179 22.60 1.22 -13.99
CA SER A 179 24.00 0.83 -14.14
C SER A 179 24.79 0.71 -12.83
N GLY A 180 24.15 0.78 -11.65
CA GLY A 180 24.88 0.81 -10.37
C GLY A 180 24.09 0.25 -9.19
N MET A 181 24.81 -0.08 -8.10
CA MET A 181 24.22 -0.64 -6.88
C MET A 181 23.25 0.36 -6.22
N PRO A 182 22.10 -0.09 -5.71
CA PRO A 182 21.14 0.80 -5.07
C PRO A 182 21.63 1.30 -3.71
N ALA A 183 21.50 2.60 -3.47
CA ALA A 183 21.56 3.17 -2.12
C ALA A 183 20.31 2.72 -1.34
N ARG A 184 20.49 2.26 -0.10
CA ARG A 184 19.44 1.63 0.70
C ARG A 184 19.03 2.51 1.87
N SER A 185 17.77 2.90 1.90
CA SER A 185 17.14 3.49 3.09
C SER A 185 16.17 2.49 3.70
N VAL A 186 16.24 2.30 5.02
CA VAL A 186 15.39 1.36 5.74
C VAL A 186 14.39 2.16 6.57
N LEU A 187 13.11 2.11 6.21
CA LEU A 187 12.05 2.71 7.02
C LEU A 187 11.33 1.60 7.79
N ARG A 188 11.61 1.49 9.10
CA ARG A 188 10.91 0.54 9.95
C ARG A 188 9.55 1.10 10.33
N MET A 189 8.53 0.71 9.58
CA MET A 189 7.15 0.98 9.96
C MET A 189 6.71 -0.07 10.98
N ARG A 190 6.27 0.36 12.16
CA ARG A 190 5.51 -0.50 13.07
C ARG A 190 4.04 -0.15 12.84
N ILE A 191 3.35 -0.92 12.00
CA ILE A 191 1.91 -0.74 11.82
C ILE A 191 1.21 -1.51 12.94
N MET A 192 0.70 -0.77 13.93
CA MET A 192 -0.22 -1.32 14.93
C MET A 192 -1.62 -1.28 14.30
N THR A 193 -2.15 -2.44 13.92
CA THR A 193 -3.57 -2.64 13.58
C THR A 193 -4.30 -3.16 14.77
#